data_AF-A0A961S5S0-F1
#
_entry.id   AF-A0A961S5S0-F1
#
_cell.length_a   1.000
_cell.length_b   1.000
_cell.length_c   1.000
_cell.angle_alpha   90.00
_cell.angle_beta   90.00
_cell.angle_gamma   90.00
#
_symmetry.space_group_name_H-M   'P 1'
#
loop_
_entity.id
_entity.type
_entity.pdbx_description
1 polymer ?
#
loop_
_entity_poly.entity_id
_entity_poly.type
_entity_poly.pdbx_seq_one_letter_code
_entity_poly.pdbx_strand_id
1 'polypeptide(L)' 'LPVLAVAEATTPRERRLVSRLDAIARDAREAGLAAPVLFVVGRVAALADPLPLPAQLRAMTANA' A
#
# COMPACT_ATOMS: atom_id res chain seq x y z
N LEU A 1 -8.02 12.96 -0.16
CA LEU A 1 -8.63 11.62 -0.16
C LEU A 1 -7.50 10.58 -0.29
N PRO A 2 -7.45 9.49 0.50
CA PRO A 2 -6.38 8.49 0.39
C PRO A 2 -6.48 7.69 -0.91
N VAL A 3 -5.33 7.28 -1.43
CA VAL A 3 -5.18 6.44 -2.63
C VAL A 3 -4.09 5.40 -2.39
N LEU A 4 -4.36 4.16 -2.79
CA LEU A 4 -3.37 3.09 -2.86
C LEU A 4 -3.06 2.80 -4.33
N ALA A 5 -1.80 2.88 -4.71
CA ALA A 5 -1.29 2.36 -5.96
C ALA A 5 -0.65 0.98 -5.73
N VAL A 6 -1.00 0.00 -6.56
CA VAL A 6 -0.44 -1.36 -6.56
C VAL A 6 0.08 -1.68 -7.95
N ALA A 7 1.40 -1.72 -8.12
CA ALA A 7 2.06 -2.15 -9.34
C ALA A 7 2.22 -3.68 -9.34
N GLU A 8 2.06 -4.32 -10.50
CA GLU A 8 2.25 -5.77 -10.69
C GLU A 8 1.48 -6.62 -9.66
N ALA A 9 0.21 -6.24 -9.41
CA ALA A 9 -0.64 -6.85 -8.40
C ALA A 9 -0.73 -8.38 -8.53
N THR A 10 -0.77 -9.09 -7.41
CA THR A 10 -0.82 -10.56 -7.28
C THR A 10 0.41 -11.30 -7.81
N THR A 11 1.55 -10.61 -7.96
CA THR A 11 2.82 -11.21 -8.37
C THR A 11 3.91 -11.04 -7.29
N PRO A 12 5.02 -11.81 -7.36
CA PRO A 12 6.16 -11.59 -6.46
C PRO A 12 6.84 -10.22 -6.61
N ARG A 13 6.58 -9.48 -7.69
CA ARG A 13 7.14 -8.14 -7.94
C ARG A 13 6.21 -7.02 -7.47
N GLU A 14 5.10 -7.37 -6.79
CA GLU A 14 4.11 -6.40 -6.37
C GLU A 14 4.73 -5.29 -5.51
N ARG A 15 4.43 -4.03 -5.88
CA ARG A 15 4.84 -2.85 -5.13
C ARG A 15 3.64 -2.00 -4.79
N ARG A 16 3.56 -1.57 -3.52
CA ARG A 16 2.45 -0.77 -3.00
C ARG A 16 2.92 0.61 -2.59
N LEU A 17 2.12 1.63 -2.88
CA LEU A 17 2.36 3.01 -2.46
C LEU A 17 1.03 3.64 -2.02
N VAL A 18 0.97 4.08 -0.76
CA VAL A 18 -0.14 4.86 -0.23
C VAL A 18 0.19 6.34 -0.36
N SER A 19 -0.73 7.12 -0.88
CA SER A 19 -0.62 8.58 -0.98
C SER A 19 -2.02 9.23 -0.89
N ARG A 20 -2.12 10.49 -1.29
CA ARG A 20 -3.34 11.28 -1.40
C ARG A 20 -3.67 11.50 -2.88
N LEU A 21 -4.95 11.68 -3.18
CA LEU A 21 -5.47 11.84 -4.54
C LEU A 21 -4.84 13.00 -5.31
N ASP A 22 -4.47 14.08 -4.62
CA ASP A 22 -3.81 15.26 -5.19
C ASP A 22 -2.30 15.07 -5.44
N ALA A 23 -1.69 14.00 -4.92
CA ALA A 23 -0.24 13.77 -4.98
C ALA A 23 0.14 12.45 -5.68
N ILE A 24 -0.78 11.48 -5.78
CA ILE A 24 -0.47 10.10 -6.18
C ILE A 24 0.26 10.00 -7.53
N ALA A 25 -0.06 10.84 -8.51
CA ALA A 25 0.60 10.81 -9.81
C ALA A 25 2.09 11.16 -9.73
N ARG A 26 2.44 12.20 -8.95
CA ARG A 26 3.83 12.59 -8.72
C ARG A 26 4.54 11.50 -7.92
N ASP A 27 3.94 11.08 -6.81
CA ASP A 27 4.57 10.15 -5.88
C ASP A 27 4.79 8.76 -6.53
N ALA A 28 3.86 8.28 -7.35
CA ALA A 28 4.02 7.03 -8.11
C ALA A 28 5.18 7.12 -9.13
N ARG A 29 5.34 8.27 -9.79
CA ARG A 29 6.46 8.52 -10.70
C ARG A 29 7.80 8.57 -9.97
N GLU A 30 7.86 9.30 -8.86
CA GLU A 30 9.08 9.43 -8.03
C GLU A 30 9.50 8.09 -7.44
N ALA A 31 8.53 7.26 -7.05
CA ALA A 31 8.77 5.89 -6.61
C ALA A 31 9.05 4.90 -7.76
N GLY A 32 8.99 5.33 -9.03
CA GLY A 32 9.23 4.48 -10.20
C GLY A 32 8.26 3.29 -10.28
N LEU A 33 6.97 3.49 -9.97
CA LEU A 33 5.96 2.46 -10.20
C LEU A 33 5.75 2.29 -11.70
N ALA A 34 6.06 1.10 -12.21
CA ALA A 34 5.86 0.73 -13.60
C ALA A 34 4.47 0.10 -13.80
N ALA A 35 3.92 0.26 -15.00
CA ALA A 35 2.69 -0.40 -15.39
C ALA A 35 2.85 -1.93 -15.44
N PRO A 36 1.78 -2.70 -15.18
CA PRO A 36 0.42 -2.25 -14.85
C PRO A 36 0.27 -1.78 -13.39
N VAL A 37 -0.48 -0.68 -13.18
CA VAL A 37 -0.77 -0.13 -11.84
C VAL A 37 -2.28 -0.05 -11.61
N LEU A 38 -2.76 -0.70 -10.54
CA LEU A 38 -4.11 -0.53 -10.00
C LEU A 38 -4.15 0.63 -9.01
N PHE A 39 -5.11 1.54 -9.17
CA PHE A 39 -5.37 2.60 -8.19
C PHE A 39 -6.68 2.35 -7.46
N VAL A 40 -6.63 2.30 -6.13
CA VAL A 40 -7.78 2.23 -5.24
C VAL A 40 -7.95 3.59 -4.56
N VAL A 41 -9.08 4.24 -4.77
CA VAL A 41 -9.34 5.62 -4.32
C VAL A 41 -10.42 5.65 -3.26
N GLY A 42 -10.21 6.42 -2.18
CA GLY A 42 -11.20 6.60 -1.12
C GLY A 42 -10.82 5.93 0.18
N ARG A 43 -11.70 6.03 1.19
CA ARG A 43 -11.45 5.56 2.57
C ARG A 43 -11.04 4.08 2.64
N VAL A 44 -11.47 3.25 1.69
CA VAL A 44 -11.05 1.85 1.58
C VAL A 44 -9.54 1.68 1.38
N ALA A 45 -8.85 2.64 0.76
CA ALA A 45 -7.40 2.60 0.59
C ALA A 45 -6.64 2.66 1.92
N ALA A 46 -7.24 3.25 2.97
CA ALA A 46 -6.63 3.32 4.30
C ALA A 46 -6.61 1.95 5.01
N LEU A 47 -7.40 0.96 4.55
CA LEU A 47 -7.38 -0.40 5.10
C LEU A 47 -6.13 -1.19 4.69
N ALA A 48 -5.36 -0.68 3.72
CA ALA A 48 -4.12 -1.31 3.28
C ALA A 48 -2.95 -1.04 4.24
N ASP A 49 -3.06 -0.03 5.10
CA ASP A 49 -2.10 0.20 6.18
C ASP A 49 -2.30 -0.89 7.24
N PRO A 50 -1.28 -1.68 7.62
CA PRO A 50 -1.42 -2.67 8.66
C PRO A 50 -1.93 -2.00 9.93
N LEU A 51 -3.11 -2.44 10.38
CA LEU A 51 -3.66 -2.03 11.66
C LEU A 51 -2.60 -2.30 12.74
N PRO A 52 -2.36 -1.36 13.67
CA PRO A 52 -1.46 -1.62 14.77
C PRO A 52 -1.98 -2.83 15.56
N LEU A 53 -1.33 -3.98 15.39
CA LEU A 53 -1.64 -5.16 16.17
C LEU A 53 -1.34 -4.88 17.65
N PRO A 54 -2.20 -5.36 18.58
CA PRO A 54 -1.89 -5.35 20.00
C PRO A 54 -0.51 -5.98 20.26
N ALA A 55 0.24 -5.41 21.21
CA ALA A 55 1.62 -5.84 21.49
C ALA A 55 1.74 -7.36 21.75
N GLN A 56 0.71 -7.94 22.37
CA GLN A 56 0.60 -9.36 22.67
C GLN A 56 0.62 -10.23 21.40
N LEU A 57 -0.05 -9.82 20.32
CA LEU A 57 -0.03 -10.57 19.06
C LEU A 57 1.31 -10.44 18.33
N ARG A 58 2.01 -9.31 18.46
CA ARG A 58 3.34 -9.10 17.84
C ARG A 58 4.41 -10.03 18.42
N ALA A 59 4.34 -10.34 19.72
CA ALA A 59 5.27 -11.25 20.39
C ALA A 59 5.10 -12.72 19.94
N MET A 60 3.89 -13.10 19.50
CA MET A 60 3.61 -14.47 19.05
C MET A 60 4.15 -14.76 17.64
N THR A 61 4.18 -13.76 16.76
CA THR A 61 4.69 -13.92 15.37
C THR A 61 6.22 -13.90 15.26
N ALA A 62 6.95 -13.50 16.31
CA ALA A 62 8.40 -13.43 16.31
C ALA A 62 9.11 -14.74 16.75
N ASN A 63 8.36 -15.69 17.31
CA ASN A 63 8.86 -16.98 17.81
C ASN A 63 8.49 -18.17 16.90
N ALA A 64 7.99 -17.91 15.68
CA ALA A 64 7.58 -18.92 14.71
C ALA A 64 8.54 -18.97 13.51
#